data_AF-A0A562C9V5-F1
#
_entry.id   AF-A0A562C9V5-F1
#
_cell.length_a   1.000
_cell.length_b   1.000
_cell.length_c   1.000
_cell.angle_alpha   90.00
_cell.angle_beta   90.00
_cell.angle_gamma   90.00
#
_symmetry.space_group_name_H-M   'P 1'
#
loop_
_entity.id
_entity.type
_entity.pdbx_description
1 polymer ?
#
loop_
_entity_poly.entity_id
_entity_poly.type
_entity_poly.pdbx_seq_one_letter_code
_entity_poly.pdbx_strand_id
1 'polypeptide(L)'
;MARLTQAQEQALVDDPALMLAMFLGINRWRQEDVMAHFAFTLPQWTALLARLDRLGIIELQPGNRVRPLTARNFRWLTDGPMERYFRTTLLGDYFSDPFDGELDRLLLLSGSLGPDGARQMKLRLDEVAREFDGLLARDASLPAEQRVGVSLVLAQKPWLLRLFEAYRRARQDH
;
A
#
# COMPACT_ATOMS: atom_id res chain seq x y z
N MET A 1 3.10 0.11 17.60
CA MET A 1 2.80 0.69 16.29
C MET A 1 1.41 0.24 15.88
N ALA A 2 0.47 1.18 15.72
CA ALA A 2 -0.94 0.89 15.50
C ALA A 2 -1.17 0.31 14.09
N ARG A 3 -1.68 -0.92 14.01
CA ARG A 3 -2.23 -1.51 12.79
C ARG A 3 -3.70 -1.13 12.70
N LEU A 4 -4.23 -1.09 11.49
CA LEU A 4 -5.68 -0.95 11.32
C LEU A 4 -6.39 -2.17 11.89
N THR A 5 -7.55 -1.94 12.47
CA THR A 5 -8.47 -3.01 12.84
C THR A 5 -9.17 -3.52 11.59
N GLN A 6 -9.71 -4.74 11.66
CA GLN A 6 -10.46 -5.32 10.54
C GLN A 6 -11.63 -4.43 10.12
N ALA A 7 -12.31 -3.78 11.06
CA ALA A 7 -13.41 -2.86 10.77
C ALA A 7 -12.93 -1.60 10.02
N GLN A 8 -11.77 -1.05 10.40
CA GLN A 8 -11.17 0.07 9.69
C GLN A 8 -10.76 -0.33 8.27
N GLU A 9 -10.13 -1.50 8.10
CA GLU A 9 -9.76 -2.01 6.77
C GLU A 9 -10.99 -2.24 5.88
N GLN A 10 -12.04 -2.85 6.43
CA GLN A 10 -13.28 -3.09 5.68
C GLN A 10 -13.93 -1.77 5.24
N ALA A 11 -14.00 -0.78 6.12
CA ALA A 11 -14.57 0.53 5.78
C ALA A 11 -13.84 1.23 4.63
N LEU A 12 -12.53 1.00 4.48
CA LEU A 12 -11.73 1.52 3.37
C LEU A 12 -11.98 0.75 2.07
N VAL A 13 -12.07 -0.58 2.15
CA VAL A 13 -12.38 -1.44 1.00
C VAL A 13 -13.78 -1.13 0.43
N ASP A 14 -14.75 -0.87 1.32
CA ASP A 14 -16.14 -0.61 0.93
C ASP A 14 -16.33 0.78 0.28
N ASP A 15 -15.36 1.70 0.43
CA ASP A 15 -15.46 3.07 -0.06
C ASP A 15 -14.14 3.53 -0.69
N PRO A 16 -14.01 3.45 -2.03
CA PRO A 16 -12.82 3.90 -2.75
C PRO A 16 -12.47 5.37 -2.50
N ALA A 17 -13.46 6.26 -2.30
CA ALA A 17 -13.20 7.66 -2.01
C ALA A 17 -12.61 7.84 -0.61
N LEU A 18 -13.05 7.05 0.36
CA LEU A 18 -12.46 7.00 1.70
C LEU A 18 -11.02 6.47 1.67
N MET A 19 -10.77 5.43 0.87
CA MET A 19 -9.42 4.89 0.65
C MET A 19 -8.49 5.93 0.03
N LEU A 20 -8.94 6.64 -0.99
CA LEU A 20 -8.18 7.72 -1.62
C LEU A 20 -7.93 8.87 -0.63
N ALA A 21 -8.95 9.29 0.13
CA ALA A 21 -8.79 10.33 1.13
C ALA A 21 -7.77 9.95 2.21
N MET A 22 -7.79 8.68 2.64
CA MET A 22 -6.79 8.14 3.54
C MET A 22 -5.39 8.27 2.92
N PHE A 23 -5.20 7.77 1.71
CA PHE A 23 -3.92 7.80 0.99
C PHE A 23 -3.38 9.23 0.85
N LEU A 24 -4.19 10.17 0.38
CA LEU A 24 -3.79 11.58 0.21
C LEU A 24 -3.48 12.25 1.56
N GLY A 25 -4.27 11.97 2.59
CA GLY A 25 -4.07 12.52 3.94
C GLY A 25 -2.76 12.06 4.59
N ILE A 26 -2.40 10.77 4.43
CA ILE A 26 -1.13 10.21 4.93
C ILE A 26 0.06 10.84 4.20
N ASN A 27 -0.06 11.00 2.88
CA ASN A 27 0.95 11.61 2.02
C ASN A 27 0.98 13.15 2.10
N ARG A 28 0.30 13.71 3.11
CA ARG A 28 0.31 15.14 3.47
C ARG A 28 -0.08 16.06 2.30
N TRP A 29 -0.98 15.60 1.43
CA TRP A 29 -1.56 16.46 0.41
C TRP A 29 -2.32 17.61 1.05
N ARG A 30 -2.12 18.82 0.54
CA ARG A 30 -2.90 19.97 0.99
C ARG A 30 -4.27 19.89 0.34
N GLN A 31 -5.28 20.43 1.00
CA GLN A 31 -6.62 20.49 0.44
C GLN A 31 -6.63 21.14 -0.94
N GLU A 32 -5.88 22.22 -1.13
CA GLU A 32 -5.76 22.93 -2.41
C GLU A 32 -5.28 21.98 -3.53
N ASP A 33 -4.23 21.20 -3.26
CA ASP A 33 -3.71 20.19 -4.18
C ASP A 33 -4.78 19.13 -4.49
N VAL A 34 -5.52 18.66 -3.47
CA VAL A 34 -6.59 17.66 -3.67
C VAL A 34 -7.70 18.21 -4.56
N MET A 35 -8.15 19.45 -4.32
CA MET A 35 -9.19 20.09 -5.14
C MET A 35 -8.72 20.36 -6.58
N ALA A 36 -7.41 20.54 -6.80
CA ALA A 36 -6.84 20.73 -8.12
C ALA A 36 -6.72 19.42 -8.93
N HIS A 37 -6.51 18.29 -8.26
CA HIS A 37 -6.24 17.00 -8.92
C HIS A 37 -7.44 16.04 -8.93
N PHE A 38 -8.40 16.23 -8.03
CA PHE A 38 -9.54 15.33 -7.85
C PHE A 38 -10.87 16.09 -7.86
N ALA A 39 -11.89 15.46 -8.45
CA ALA A 39 -13.23 16.02 -8.57
C ALA A 39 -14.05 15.93 -7.26
N PHE A 40 -13.47 16.40 -6.15
CA PHE A 40 -14.16 16.53 -4.87
C PHE A 40 -14.62 17.97 -4.66
N THR A 41 -15.80 18.14 -4.07
CA THR A 41 -16.19 19.41 -3.45
C THR A 41 -15.61 19.52 -2.04
N LEU A 42 -15.43 20.74 -1.54
CA LEU A 42 -14.94 20.98 -0.18
C LEU A 42 -15.79 20.25 0.90
N PRO A 43 -17.13 20.24 0.84
CA PRO A 43 -17.94 19.47 1.79
C PRO A 43 -17.71 17.96 1.70
N GLN A 44 -17.60 17.39 0.48
CA GLN A 44 -17.31 15.96 0.30
C GLN A 44 -15.96 15.59 0.90
N TRP A 45 -14.92 16.38 0.61
CA TRP A 45 -13.59 16.17 1.15
C TRP A 45 -13.57 16.23 2.69
N THR A 46 -14.19 17.26 3.25
CA THR A 46 -14.29 17.44 4.71
C THR A 46 -15.06 16.27 5.35
N ALA A 47 -16.12 15.77 4.71
CA ALA A 47 -16.88 14.61 5.20
C ALA A 47 -16.05 13.32 5.20
N LEU A 48 -15.22 13.10 4.17
CA LEU A 48 -14.30 11.96 4.11
C LEU A 48 -13.26 12.05 5.23
N LEU A 49 -12.63 13.22 5.43
CA LEU A 49 -11.68 13.43 6.51
C LEU A 49 -12.31 13.24 7.89
N ALA A 50 -13.52 13.76 8.11
CA ALA A 50 -14.26 13.57 9.36
C ALA A 50 -14.65 12.10 9.59
N ARG A 51 -14.91 11.32 8.52
CA ARG A 51 -15.14 9.88 8.64
C ARG A 51 -13.87 9.14 9.02
N LEU A 52 -12.72 9.48 8.42
CA LEU A 52 -11.42 8.91 8.78
C LEU A 52 -11.02 9.23 10.22
N ASP A 53 -11.33 10.45 10.68
CA ASP A 53 -11.11 10.90 12.05
C ASP A 53 -11.94 10.09 13.06
N ARG A 54 -13.24 9.91 12.79
CA ARG A 54 -14.13 9.05 13.59
C ARG A 54 -13.69 7.59 13.62
N LEU A 55 -13.08 7.10 12.53
CA LEU A 55 -12.49 5.77 12.48
C LEU A 55 -11.20 5.67 13.29
N GLY A 56 -10.62 6.78 13.76
CA GLY A 56 -9.35 6.80 14.50
C GLY A 56 -8.13 6.53 13.62
N ILE A 57 -8.26 6.72 12.30
CA ILE A 57 -7.17 6.51 11.33
C ILE A 57 -6.28 7.76 11.25
N ILE A 58 -6.92 8.92 11.32
CA ILE A 58 -6.28 10.24 11.33
C ILE A 58 -6.85 11.07 12.48
N GLU A 59 -6.18 12.18 12.77
CA GLU A 59 -6.72 13.30 13.51
C GLU A 59 -6.91 14.47 12.54
N LEU A 60 -8.14 14.97 12.48
CA LEU A 60 -8.51 16.13 11.68
C LEU A 60 -8.24 17.42 12.46
N GLN A 61 -7.39 18.27 11.89
CA GLN A 61 -6.98 19.56 12.45
C GLN A 61 -7.61 20.73 11.69
N PRO A 62 -7.65 21.95 12.30
CA PRO A 62 -8.16 23.14 11.64
C PRO A 62 -7.56 23.38 10.25
N GLY A 63 -8.40 23.80 9.31
CA GLY A 63 -8.03 23.97 7.91
C GLY A 63 -7.85 22.65 7.15
N ASN A 64 -8.55 21.58 7.56
CA ASN A 64 -8.49 20.25 6.96
C ASN A 64 -7.08 19.68 6.88
N ARG A 65 -6.26 20.00 7.89
CA ARG A 65 -4.94 19.42 8.07
C ARG A 65 -5.10 18.03 8.68
N VAL A 66 -4.29 17.09 8.22
CA VAL A 66 -4.39 15.69 8.64
C VAL A 66 -3.14 15.31 9.42
N ARG A 67 -3.32 14.79 10.63
CA ARG A 67 -2.26 14.11 11.37
C ARG A 67 -2.57 12.61 11.41
N PRO A 68 -1.83 11.75 10.70
CA PRO A 68 -2.04 10.31 10.80
C PRO A 68 -1.85 9.83 12.25
N LEU A 69 -2.82 9.09 12.79
CA LEU A 69 -2.72 8.45 14.11
C LEU A 69 -2.08 7.06 14.03
N THR A 70 -1.89 6.58 12.80
CA THR A 70 -1.27 5.32 12.43
C THR A 70 0.17 5.55 11.98
N ALA A 71 1.00 4.51 12.04
CA ALA A 71 2.38 4.61 11.53
C ALA A 71 2.37 4.88 10.01
N ARG A 72 3.30 5.72 9.51
CA ARG A 72 3.39 6.08 8.08
C ARG A 72 3.39 4.88 7.14
N ASN A 73 3.98 3.77 7.60
CA ASN A 73 4.07 2.52 6.87
C ASN A 73 2.98 1.54 7.32
N PHE A 74 1.76 1.77 6.84
CA PHE A 74 0.59 0.96 7.09
C PHE A 74 0.93 -0.52 6.93
N ARG A 75 0.92 -1.25 8.04
CA ARG A 75 0.91 -2.71 7.99
C ARG A 75 -0.53 -3.15 8.06
N TRP A 76 -1.07 -3.56 6.91
CA TRP A 76 -2.34 -4.27 6.86
C TRP A 76 -2.29 -5.50 7.76
N LEU A 77 -3.45 -5.91 8.24
CA LEU A 77 -3.62 -7.21 8.84
C LEU A 77 -3.25 -8.27 7.81
N THR A 78 -2.44 -9.23 8.25
CA THR A 78 -2.13 -10.40 7.42
C THR A 78 -3.44 -11.12 7.13
N ASP A 79 -3.73 -11.29 5.85
CA ASP A 79 -5.00 -11.80 5.33
C ASP A 79 -6.23 -10.98 5.78
N GLY A 80 -6.05 -9.67 6.02
CA GLY A 80 -7.13 -8.72 6.29
C GLY A 80 -7.87 -8.24 5.04
N PRO A 81 -8.98 -7.49 5.19
CA PRO A 81 -9.76 -6.96 4.06
C PRO A 81 -8.90 -6.21 3.04
N MET A 82 -7.99 -5.34 3.50
CA MET A 82 -7.14 -4.56 2.59
C MET A 82 -6.15 -5.43 1.82
N GLU A 83 -5.48 -6.40 2.48
CA GLU A 83 -4.55 -7.31 1.80
C GLU A 83 -5.29 -8.14 0.74
N ARG A 84 -6.49 -8.64 1.06
CA ARG A 84 -7.30 -9.43 0.13
C ARG A 84 -7.75 -8.59 -1.05
N TYR A 85 -8.31 -7.41 -0.81
CA TYR A 85 -8.74 -6.50 -1.87
C TYR A 85 -7.59 -6.11 -2.79
N PHE A 86 -6.42 -5.81 -2.21
CA PHE A 86 -5.22 -5.51 -2.99
C PHE A 86 -4.82 -6.70 -3.87
N ARG A 87 -4.80 -7.91 -3.30
CA ARG A 87 -4.43 -9.14 -4.02
C ARG A 87 -5.41 -9.54 -5.12
N THR A 88 -6.70 -9.35 -4.94
CA THR A 88 -7.74 -9.84 -5.86
C THR A 88 -8.17 -8.82 -6.91
N THR A 89 -8.04 -7.53 -6.59
CA THR A 89 -8.61 -6.45 -7.40
C THR A 89 -7.50 -5.54 -7.90
N LEU A 90 -6.73 -4.93 -6.99
CA LEU A 90 -5.80 -3.86 -7.37
C LEU A 90 -4.51 -4.36 -8.04
N LEU A 91 -4.02 -5.55 -7.68
CA LEU A 91 -2.84 -6.13 -8.32
C LEU A 91 -3.07 -6.42 -9.81
N GLY A 92 -4.28 -6.83 -10.19
CA GLY A 92 -4.61 -7.07 -11.60
C GLY A 92 -4.47 -5.79 -12.40
N ASP A 93 -5.10 -4.72 -11.93
CA ASP A 93 -5.07 -3.41 -12.59
C ASP A 93 -3.65 -2.83 -12.61
N TYR A 94 -2.90 -2.93 -11.51
CA TYR A 94 -1.53 -2.40 -11.42
C TYR A 94 -0.54 -3.10 -12.38
N PHE A 95 -0.75 -4.40 -12.67
CA PHE A 95 0.07 -5.17 -13.61
C PHE A 95 -0.55 -5.26 -15.02
N SER A 96 -1.65 -4.55 -15.27
CA SER A 96 -2.36 -4.60 -16.57
C SER A 96 -1.64 -3.83 -17.67
N ASP A 97 -0.90 -2.79 -17.30
CA ASP A 97 -0.07 -1.99 -18.20
C ASP A 97 1.40 -2.47 -18.19
N PRO A 98 2.13 -2.33 -19.32
CA PRO A 98 3.56 -2.63 -19.38
C PRO A 98 4.39 -1.74 -18.44
N PHE A 99 5.47 -2.29 -17.91
CA PHE A 99 6.48 -1.55 -17.12
C PHE A 99 7.56 -1.00 -18.07
N ASP A 100 7.22 0.00 -18.89
CA ASP A 100 8.09 0.59 -19.92
C ASP A 100 8.47 2.07 -19.69
N GLY A 101 8.02 2.66 -18.58
CA GLY A 101 8.39 4.01 -18.16
C GLY A 101 9.83 4.11 -17.63
N GLU A 102 10.35 5.34 -17.59
CA GLU A 102 11.74 5.64 -17.14
C GLU A 102 12.03 5.18 -15.70
N LEU A 103 11.00 5.19 -14.84
CA LEU A 103 11.09 4.78 -13.44
C LEU A 103 10.58 3.35 -13.20
N ASP A 104 10.10 2.69 -14.25
CA ASP A 104 9.47 1.39 -14.13
C ASP A 104 10.51 0.28 -13.99
N ARG A 105 10.20 -0.67 -13.12
CA ARG A 105 11.04 -1.84 -12.93
C ARG A 105 10.22 -3.06 -12.55
N LEU A 106 10.21 -4.05 -13.42
CA LEU A 106 9.65 -5.37 -13.13
C LEU A 106 10.76 -6.41 -13.01
N LEU A 107 10.80 -7.11 -11.87
CA LEU A 107 11.75 -8.20 -11.60
C LEU A 107 10.99 -9.45 -11.12
N LEU A 108 11.20 -10.57 -11.81
CA LEU A 108 10.77 -11.89 -11.36
C LEU A 108 12.00 -12.73 -11.04
N LEU A 109 12.24 -12.96 -9.75
CA LEU A 109 13.35 -13.78 -9.25
C LEU A 109 12.82 -15.16 -8.82
N SER A 110 13.29 -16.22 -9.47
CA SER A 110 12.87 -17.60 -9.19
C SER A 110 14.08 -18.49 -9.00
N GLY A 111 14.10 -19.25 -7.91
CA GLY A 111 15.19 -20.17 -7.58
C GLY A 111 14.98 -20.83 -6.23
N SER A 112 15.88 -21.74 -5.87
CA SER A 112 15.88 -22.39 -4.56
C SER A 112 16.94 -21.74 -3.66
N LEU A 113 16.50 -21.26 -2.50
CA LEU A 113 17.37 -20.79 -1.43
C LEU A 113 17.30 -21.76 -0.26
N GLY A 114 18.42 -21.93 0.43
CA GLY A 114 18.40 -22.53 1.76
C GLY A 114 17.60 -21.67 2.75
N PRO A 115 17.17 -22.21 3.91
CA PRO A 115 16.38 -21.48 4.89
C PRO A 115 17.03 -20.17 5.36
N ASP A 116 18.36 -20.14 5.52
CA ASP A 116 19.11 -18.92 5.87
C ASP A 116 19.06 -17.87 4.76
N GLY A 117 19.26 -18.27 3.50
CA GLY A 117 19.15 -17.37 2.36
C GLY A 117 17.74 -16.78 2.24
N ALA A 118 16.70 -17.59 2.46
CA ALA A 118 15.32 -17.12 2.47
C ALA A 118 15.05 -16.12 3.62
N ARG A 119 15.60 -16.36 4.81
CA ARG A 119 15.51 -15.40 5.94
C ARG A 119 16.25 -14.10 5.64
N GLN A 120 17.46 -14.19 5.09
CA GLN A 120 18.25 -13.03 4.70
C GLN A 120 17.51 -12.19 3.65
N MET A 121 16.89 -12.84 2.65
CA MET A 121 16.12 -12.12 1.64
C MET A 121 14.93 -11.38 2.25
N LYS A 122 14.22 -12.01 3.19
CA LYS A 122 13.12 -11.36 3.92
C LYS A 122 13.60 -10.10 4.66
N LEU A 123 14.75 -10.16 5.33
CA LEU A 123 15.33 -9.00 6.02
C LEU A 123 15.67 -7.86 5.05
N ARG A 124 16.18 -8.18 3.85
CA ARG A 124 16.44 -7.18 2.81
C ARG A 124 15.15 -6.54 2.28
N LEU A 125 14.06 -7.29 2.15
CA LEU A 125 12.76 -6.70 1.82
C LEU A 125 12.29 -5.72 2.91
N ASP A 126 12.48 -6.07 4.19
CA ASP A 126 12.19 -5.17 5.31
C ASP A 126 13.11 -3.92 5.33
N GLU A 127 14.32 -4.00 4.78
CA GLU A 127 15.21 -2.85 4.59
C GLU A 127 14.74 -1.93 3.47
N VAL A 128 14.39 -2.47 2.31
CA VAL A 128 13.85 -1.68 1.17
C VAL A 128 12.57 -0.96 1.60
N ALA A 129 11.69 -1.62 2.35
CA ALA A 129 10.47 -0.99 2.86
C ALA A 129 10.77 0.20 3.80
N ARG A 130 11.83 0.12 4.61
CA ARG A 130 12.28 1.21 5.49
C ARG A 130 12.96 2.34 4.73
N GLU A 131 13.69 2.02 3.67
CA GLU A 131 14.28 3.02 2.78
C GLU A 131 13.18 3.83 2.10
N PHE A 132 12.19 3.15 1.51
CA PHE A 132 11.04 3.77 0.87
C PHE A 132 10.30 4.74 1.81
N ASP A 133 10.07 4.34 3.07
CA ASP A 133 9.56 5.22 4.13
C ASP A 133 10.38 6.50 4.32
N GLY A 134 11.71 6.35 4.34
CA GLY A 134 12.65 7.45 4.49
C GLY A 134 12.55 8.44 3.34
N LEU A 135 12.45 7.93 2.10
CA LEU A 135 12.25 8.74 0.90
C LEU A 135 10.92 9.50 0.96
N LEU A 136 9.81 8.81 1.27
CA LEU A 136 8.50 9.44 1.44
C LEU A 136 8.52 10.54 2.50
N ALA A 137 9.17 10.29 3.64
CA ALA A 137 9.25 11.28 4.72
C ALA A 137 10.08 12.51 4.34
N ARG A 138 11.19 12.31 3.61
CA ARG A 138 12.06 13.38 3.11
C ARG A 138 11.33 14.24 2.08
N ASP A 139 10.65 13.61 1.13
CA ASP A 139 10.06 14.29 -0.03
C ASP A 139 8.66 14.84 0.27
N ALA A 140 8.08 14.54 1.44
CA ALA A 140 6.79 15.08 1.89
C ALA A 140 6.75 16.61 2.07
N SER A 141 7.90 17.30 2.07
CA SER A 141 7.97 18.76 2.10
C SER A 141 7.92 19.41 0.71
N LEU A 142 8.13 18.62 -0.35
CA LEU A 142 8.12 19.11 -1.72
C LEU A 142 6.69 19.50 -2.17
N PRO A 143 6.55 20.49 -3.05
CA PRO A 143 5.29 20.77 -3.74
C PRO A 143 4.74 19.52 -4.44
N ALA A 144 3.42 19.42 -4.58
CA ALA A 144 2.76 18.25 -5.18
C ALA A 144 3.28 17.97 -6.60
N GLU A 145 3.54 19.03 -7.36
CA GLU A 145 3.99 19.00 -8.76
C GLU A 145 5.43 18.51 -8.92
N GLN A 146 6.21 18.48 -7.83
CA GLN A 146 7.59 18.01 -7.81
C GLN A 146 7.74 16.60 -7.24
N ARG A 147 6.61 15.93 -6.92
CA ARG A 147 6.59 14.57 -6.38
C ARG A 147 6.13 13.60 -7.45
N VAL A 148 6.78 12.43 -7.51
CA VAL A 148 6.35 11.33 -8.35
C VAL A 148 5.63 10.30 -7.48
N GLY A 149 4.44 9.88 -7.91
CA GLY A 149 3.74 8.76 -7.31
C GLY A 149 4.47 7.46 -7.65
N VAL A 150 5.08 6.82 -6.66
CA VAL A 150 5.74 5.52 -6.82
C VAL A 150 5.06 4.52 -5.90
N SER A 151 4.79 3.33 -6.43
CA SER A 151 4.29 2.18 -5.67
C SER A 151 5.23 1.00 -5.88
N LEU A 152 5.49 0.21 -4.84
CA LEU A 152 6.33 -0.97 -4.90
C LEU A 152 5.57 -2.17 -4.32
N VAL A 153 5.44 -3.23 -5.11
CA VAL A 153 4.92 -4.52 -4.65
C VAL A 153 6.08 -5.45 -4.35
N LEU A 154 6.33 -5.69 -3.05
CA LEU A 154 7.36 -6.61 -2.58
C LEU A 154 6.71 -7.83 -1.93
N ALA A 155 7.00 -9.01 -2.44
CA ALA A 155 6.48 -10.25 -1.88
C ALA A 155 7.52 -11.37 -1.93
N GLN A 156 7.57 -12.17 -0.86
CA GLN A 156 8.37 -13.39 -0.81
C GLN A 156 7.50 -14.52 -0.25
N LYS A 157 7.34 -15.58 -1.03
CA LYS A 157 6.74 -16.85 -0.62
C LYS A 157 7.51 -17.99 -1.28
N PRO A 158 7.51 -19.20 -0.70
CA PRO A 158 7.98 -20.39 -1.40
C PRO A 158 7.34 -20.47 -2.79
N TRP A 159 8.14 -20.72 -3.81
CA TRP A 159 7.66 -20.79 -5.17
C TRP A 159 6.76 -22.02 -5.34
N LEU A 160 5.47 -21.78 -5.49
CA LEU A 160 4.47 -22.81 -5.75
C LEU A 160 3.41 -22.23 -6.67
N LEU A 161 3.76 -22.10 -7.95
CA LEU A 161 2.74 -21.78 -8.95
C LEU A 161 1.81 -22.98 -9.09
N ARG A 162 0.52 -22.75 -8.86
CA ARG A 162 -0.53 -23.76 -9.07
C ARG A 162 -0.50 -24.32 -10.50
N LEU A 163 -0.05 -23.50 -11.46
CA LEU A 163 0.20 -23.90 -12.84
C LEU A 163 1.12 -25.13 -12.95
N PHE A 164 2.05 -25.30 -12.02
CA PHE A 164 3.01 -26.40 -12.03
C PHE A 164 2.61 -27.59 -11.15
N GLU A 165 1.48 -27.52 -10.43
CA GLU A 165 1.00 -28.62 -9.58
C GLU A 165 0.75 -29.89 -10.37
N ALA A 166 0.23 -29.79 -11.60
CA ALA A 166 0.00 -30.92 -12.50
C ALA A 166 1.29 -31.68 -12.86
N TYR A 167 2.46 -31.04 -12.76
CA TYR A 167 3.76 -31.65 -13.06
C TYR A 167 4.50 -32.14 -11.81
N ARG A 168 3.97 -31.88 -10.60
CA ARG A 168 4.58 -32.39 -9.37
C ARG A 168 4.31 -33.88 -9.26
N ARG A 169 5.36 -34.67 -9.03
CA ARG A 169 5.18 -36.07 -8.62
C ARG A 169 4.36 -36.11 -7.33
N ALA A 170 3.37 -37.00 -7.28
CA ALA A 170 2.72 -37.36 -6.04
C ALA A 170 3.81 -37.79 -5.04
N ARG A 171 3.81 -37.18 -3.85
CA ARG A 171 4.65 -37.69 -2.76
C ARG A 171 4.14 -39.08 -2.43
N GLN A 172 4.91 -40.11 -2.77
CA GLN A 172 4.79 -41.40 -2.12
C GLN A 172 5.48 -41.24 -0.77
N ASP A 173 4.70 -40.92 0.26
CA ASP A 173 5.19 -41.02 1.64
C ASP A 173 5.39 -42.52 1.93
N HIS A 174 6.64 -42.91 2.21
CA HIS A 174 7.04 -44.21 2.76
C HIS A 174 7.20 -44.07 4.27
#